data_AF-A0A927NPL7-F1
#
_entry.id   AF-A0A927NPL7-F1
#
_cell.length_a   1.000
_cell.length_b   1.000
_cell.length_c   1.000
_cell.angle_alpha   90.00
_cell.angle_beta   90.00
_cell.angle_gamma   90.00
#
_symmetry.space_group_name_H-M   'P 1'
#
loop_
_entity.id
_entity.type
_entity.pdbx_description
1 polymer ?
#
loop_
_entity_poly.entity_id
_entity_poly.type
_entity_poly.pdbx_seq_one_letter_code
_entity_poly.pdbx_strand_id
1 'polypeptide(L)'
;MAQQNKGFIARMLEGKERSEEYARSTLPTNRWQLFWDIFKGNFGKIVKSNLLIFIFFIPMILVLILGSMFADANNLIYPFGASLTVGYPASPDIQGLSEMLSMQSAGIVLLGIVLTSFIAAIGLSGGMYVVRNMVWTEGIFVANDFWRGVKLNYKNALQTALFFSIVLALSVSAVNSCEFMIAMGGLSGVEETFGMIAIVLSYAMIVFAGMMSFWMIALGVNYEQKFFVLLKNSALITIGSLPQTIFFGVIALLPFALFLIESTFFIMISITVLVLFAFTWALLVWLDFAQWLFDKYINPKIEGAKVGRGIYNEETTAQSESQAQIEYRRALLAEGKSKLVANPIKPITDSLQVYELPQAFTREDLQKLRESKQNIVEDTEAYAEEHKNDLRYVEYNKMFEERERALQDADSKKKNRKPPKMLGE
;
A
#
# COMPACT_ATOMS: atom_id res chain seq x y z
N MET A 1 4.99 -10.72 -40.89
CA MET A 1 3.68 -10.04 -41.08
C MET A 1 3.94 -8.55 -41.21
N ALA A 2 3.39 -7.94 -42.26
CA ALA A 2 3.75 -6.61 -42.73
C ALA A 2 3.37 -5.50 -41.73
N GLN A 3 4.35 -4.70 -41.29
CA GLN A 3 4.10 -3.41 -40.65
C GLN A 3 3.64 -2.44 -41.74
N GLN A 4 2.32 -2.21 -41.82
CA GLN A 4 1.79 -1.11 -42.61
C GLN A 4 2.28 0.21 -42.03
N ASN A 5 2.87 1.05 -42.89
CA ASN A 5 3.30 2.41 -42.57
C ASN A 5 2.09 3.25 -42.13
N LYS A 6 1.82 3.29 -40.82
CA LYS A 6 0.83 4.22 -40.25
C LYS A 6 1.30 5.67 -40.48
N GLY A 7 0.40 6.48 -41.04
CA GLY A 7 0.62 7.89 -41.37
C GLY A 7 0.91 8.77 -40.15
N PHE A 8 1.47 9.95 -40.40
CA PHE A 8 1.92 10.92 -39.38
C PHE A 8 0.83 11.26 -38.34
N ILE A 9 -0.43 11.35 -38.75
CA ILE A 9 -1.58 11.63 -37.88
C ILE A 9 -1.86 10.47 -36.91
N ALA A 10 -1.74 9.22 -37.36
CA ALA A 10 -1.89 8.05 -36.50
C ALA A 10 -0.75 7.98 -35.47
N ARG A 11 0.48 8.31 -35.87
CA ARG A 11 1.62 8.42 -34.96
C ARG A 11 1.49 9.56 -33.93
N MET A 12 0.81 10.65 -34.28
CA MET A 12 0.56 11.78 -33.38
C MET A 12 -0.58 11.48 -32.39
N LEU A 13 -1.57 10.68 -32.79
CA LEU A 13 -2.71 10.29 -31.95
C LEU A 13 -2.43 9.08 -31.05
N GLU A 14 -1.74 8.05 -31.55
CA GLU A 14 -1.46 6.83 -30.78
C GLU A 14 -0.26 6.98 -29.83
N GLY A 15 0.62 7.98 -30.06
CA GLY A 15 1.89 8.09 -29.35
C GLY A 15 2.79 6.88 -29.57
N LYS A 16 4.03 6.91 -29.09
CA LYS A 16 4.84 5.68 -29.01
C LYS A 16 4.26 4.80 -27.90
N GLU A 17 3.76 3.63 -28.25
CA GLU A 17 3.48 2.59 -27.26
C GLU A 17 4.76 2.35 -26.45
N ARG A 18 4.70 2.63 -25.14
CA ARG A 18 5.77 2.25 -24.22
C ARG A 18 5.84 0.72 -24.24
N SER A 19 7.01 0.16 -24.48
CA SER A 19 7.21 -1.29 -24.40
C SER A 19 6.70 -1.80 -23.05
N GLU A 20 6.06 -2.97 -23.01
CA GLU A 20 5.54 -3.55 -21.76
C GLU A 20 6.63 -3.66 -20.68
N GLU A 21 7.89 -3.81 -21.10
CA GLU A 21 9.07 -3.81 -20.25
C GLU A 21 9.35 -2.43 -19.62
N TYR A 22 9.15 -1.34 -20.36
CA TYR A 22 9.22 0.03 -19.83
C TYR A 22 8.07 0.30 -18.85
N ALA A 23 6.84 -0.18 -19.12
CA ALA A 23 5.71 -0.06 -18.18
C ALA A 23 5.92 -0.87 -16.88
N ARG A 24 6.62 -2.00 -16.94
CA ARG A 24 6.98 -2.81 -15.76
C ARG A 24 8.16 -2.22 -14.97
N SER A 25 9.12 -1.58 -15.64
CA SER A 25 10.21 -0.83 -14.99
C SER A 25 9.76 0.45 -14.27
N THR A 26 8.52 0.92 -14.51
CA THR A 26 7.94 2.06 -13.80
C THR A 26 7.22 1.71 -12.50
N LEU A 27 7.20 0.44 -12.09
CA LEU A 27 6.69 0.08 -10.76
C LEU A 27 7.58 0.70 -9.67
N PRO A 28 6.99 1.19 -8.58
CA PRO A 28 7.74 1.79 -7.49
C PRO A 28 8.72 0.78 -6.89
N THR A 29 9.92 1.26 -6.54
CA THR A 29 11.01 0.42 -6.02
C THR A 29 10.90 0.17 -4.51
N ASN A 30 10.16 1.02 -3.78
CA ASN A 30 9.94 0.89 -2.36
C ASN A 30 8.50 1.31 -1.98
N ARG A 31 8.10 0.96 -0.75
CA ARG A 31 6.76 1.24 -0.20
C ARG A 31 6.47 2.75 -0.11
N TRP A 32 7.48 3.55 0.24
CA TRP A 32 7.34 5.01 0.30
C TRP A 32 7.02 5.64 -1.07
N GLN A 33 7.67 5.17 -2.13
CA GLN A 33 7.40 5.59 -3.50
C GLN A 33 6.00 5.13 -3.93
N LEU A 34 5.64 3.87 -3.61
CA LEU A 34 4.31 3.33 -3.86
C LEU A 34 3.21 4.16 -3.21
N PHE A 35 3.40 4.59 -1.96
CA PHE A 35 2.47 5.49 -1.27
C PHE A 35 2.19 6.75 -2.08
N TRP A 36 3.24 7.45 -2.52
CA TRP A 36 3.09 8.70 -3.28
C TRP A 36 2.54 8.48 -4.68
N ASP A 37 2.90 7.37 -5.33
CA ASP A 37 2.38 6.98 -6.63
C ASP A 37 0.88 6.70 -6.56
N ILE A 38 0.41 6.00 -5.52
CA ILE A 38 -1.02 5.78 -5.27
C ILE A 38 -1.70 7.10 -4.92
N PHE A 39 -1.14 7.87 -3.98
CA PHE A 39 -1.77 9.09 -3.48
C PHE A 39 -2.00 10.12 -4.60
N LYS A 40 -0.98 10.35 -5.45
CA LYS A 40 -1.05 11.31 -6.56
C LYS A 40 -1.73 10.71 -7.79
N GLY A 41 -1.39 9.47 -8.15
CA GLY A 41 -1.89 8.81 -9.36
C GLY A 41 -3.38 8.42 -9.28
N ASN A 42 -3.88 8.14 -8.07
CA ASN A 42 -5.27 7.74 -7.84
C ASN A 42 -6.05 8.76 -6.99
N PHE A 43 -5.63 10.03 -6.95
CA PHE A 43 -6.24 11.04 -6.06
C PHE A 43 -7.77 11.13 -6.19
N GLY A 44 -8.30 11.12 -7.41
CA GLY A 44 -9.76 11.13 -7.62
C GLY A 44 -10.48 9.88 -7.08
N LYS A 45 -9.81 8.72 -7.09
CA LYS A 45 -10.36 7.48 -6.49
C LYS A 45 -10.27 7.52 -4.96
N ILE A 46 -9.20 8.09 -4.42
CA ILE A 46 -9.02 8.34 -2.99
C ILE A 46 -10.13 9.24 -2.46
N VAL A 47 -10.40 10.36 -3.13
CA VAL A 47 -11.49 11.27 -2.72
C VAL A 47 -12.85 10.57 -2.75
N LYS A 48 -13.15 9.83 -3.84
CA LYS A 48 -14.40 9.05 -3.92
C LYS A 48 -14.53 8.01 -2.82
N SER A 49 -13.44 7.29 -2.51
CA SER A 49 -13.42 6.32 -1.42
C SER A 49 -13.60 7.01 -0.07
N ASN A 50 -12.98 8.16 0.14
CA ASN A 50 -13.08 8.93 1.39
C ASN A 50 -14.50 9.42 1.62
N LEU A 51 -15.17 9.94 0.58
CA LEU A 51 -16.57 10.37 0.67
C LEU A 51 -17.50 9.23 1.06
N LEU A 52 -17.29 8.02 0.51
CA LEU A 52 -18.06 6.85 0.91
C LEU A 52 -17.84 6.50 2.39
N ILE A 53 -16.58 6.52 2.87
CA ILE A 53 -16.29 6.31 4.30
C ILE A 53 -16.96 7.40 5.15
N PHE A 54 -16.78 8.66 4.76
CA PHE A 54 -17.28 9.83 5.46
C PHE A 54 -18.78 9.76 5.72
N ILE A 55 -19.59 9.37 4.72
CA ILE A 55 -21.05 9.22 4.87
C ILE A 55 -21.42 8.33 6.06
N PHE A 56 -20.71 7.21 6.25
CA PHE A 56 -20.98 6.29 7.36
C PHE A 56 -20.38 6.75 8.70
N PHE A 57 -19.43 7.70 8.68
CA PHE A 57 -18.90 8.35 9.88
C PHE A 57 -19.71 9.58 10.31
N ILE A 58 -20.60 10.14 9.46
CA ILE A 58 -21.45 11.28 9.81
C ILE A 58 -22.18 11.10 11.15
N PRO A 59 -22.85 9.96 11.45
CA PRO A 59 -23.52 9.78 12.74
C PRO A 59 -22.56 9.90 13.93
N MET A 60 -21.35 9.35 13.82
CA MET A 60 -20.34 9.44 14.87
C MET A 60 -19.83 10.88 15.03
N ILE A 61 -19.59 11.58 13.92
CA ILE A 61 -19.20 13.00 13.92
C ILE A 61 -20.30 13.86 14.57
N LEU A 62 -21.57 13.60 14.27
CA LEU A 62 -22.69 14.31 14.89
C LEU A 62 -22.75 14.08 16.41
N VAL A 63 -22.51 12.86 16.88
CA VAL A 63 -22.42 12.58 18.33
C VAL A 63 -21.32 13.41 18.98
N LEU A 64 -20.15 13.53 18.34
CA LEU A 64 -19.05 14.35 18.86
C LEU A 64 -19.39 15.84 18.91
N ILE A 65 -20.01 16.37 17.84
CA ILE A 65 -20.44 17.78 17.77
C ILE A 65 -21.52 18.09 18.80
N LEU A 66 -22.54 17.23 18.92
CA LEU A 66 -23.60 17.41 19.91
C LEU A 66 -23.05 17.32 21.33
N GLY A 67 -22.07 16.43 21.56
CA GLY A 67 -21.33 16.34 22.81
C GLY A 67 -20.60 17.62 23.17
N SER A 68 -19.85 18.20 22.23
CA SER A 68 -19.13 19.46 22.47
C SER A 68 -20.10 20.62 22.71
N MET A 69 -21.17 20.73 21.93
CA MET A 69 -22.21 21.76 22.14
C MET A 69 -22.88 21.63 23.52
N PHE A 70 -23.12 20.39 23.98
CA PHE A 70 -23.67 20.16 25.31
C PHE A 70 -22.69 20.55 26.42
N ALA A 71 -21.39 20.28 26.25
CA ALA A 71 -20.36 20.74 27.19
C ALA A 71 -20.29 22.27 27.24
N ASP A 72 -20.30 22.95 26.09
CA ASP A 72 -20.31 24.42 26.00
C ASP A 72 -21.56 25.02 26.65
N ALA A 73 -22.72 24.41 26.45
CA ALA A 73 -23.97 24.84 27.11
C ALA A 73 -23.88 24.72 28.63
N ASN A 74 -23.29 23.65 29.17
CA ASN A 74 -23.07 23.51 30.61
C ASN A 74 -22.12 24.59 31.14
N ASN A 75 -21.05 24.91 30.42
CA ASN A 75 -20.11 25.98 30.80
C ASN A 75 -20.77 27.37 30.83
N LEU A 76 -21.76 27.62 29.97
CA LEU A 76 -22.53 28.88 29.96
C LEU A 76 -23.54 28.96 31.12
N ILE A 77 -24.20 27.84 31.44
CA ILE A 77 -25.21 27.77 32.52
C ILE A 77 -24.54 27.77 33.90
N TYR A 78 -23.43 27.03 34.03
CA TYR A 78 -22.64 26.90 35.25
C TYR A 78 -21.26 27.52 35.03
N PRO A 79 -21.12 28.83 35.22
CA PRO A 79 -19.82 29.48 35.12
C PRO A 79 -18.97 29.13 36.35
N PHE A 80 -18.26 28.01 36.27
CA PHE A 80 -17.39 27.48 37.34
C PHE A 80 -16.29 28.47 37.80
N GLY A 81 -16.06 29.56 37.05
CA GLY A 81 -15.18 30.68 37.42
C GLY A 81 -15.87 31.99 37.83
N ALA A 82 -17.20 32.12 37.76
CA ALA A 82 -17.89 33.38 38.09
C ALA A 82 -17.99 33.66 39.59
N SER A 83 -17.85 32.64 40.45
CA SER A 83 -17.80 32.78 41.90
C SER A 83 -16.54 33.50 42.42
N LEU A 84 -15.54 33.73 41.56
CA LEU A 84 -14.31 34.48 41.87
C LEU A 84 -14.42 35.99 41.64
N THR A 85 -15.52 36.48 41.05
CA THR A 85 -15.70 37.90 40.72
C THR A 85 -16.82 38.54 41.55
N VAL A 86 -16.54 39.71 42.14
CA VAL A 86 -17.47 40.46 43.00
C VAL A 86 -18.77 40.78 42.24
N GLY A 87 -19.88 40.15 42.62
CA GLY A 87 -21.22 40.48 42.09
C GLY A 87 -22.15 39.29 41.77
N TYR A 88 -21.65 38.06 41.73
CA TYR A 88 -22.49 36.87 41.58
C TYR A 88 -22.80 36.23 42.94
N PRO A 89 -24.04 35.77 43.19
CA PRO A 89 -24.37 35.08 44.43
C PRO A 89 -23.52 33.80 44.52
N ALA A 90 -22.91 33.57 45.69
CA ALA A 90 -22.19 32.34 45.96
C ALA A 90 -23.18 31.17 45.92
N SER A 91 -23.15 30.38 44.84
CA SER A 91 -23.90 29.13 44.77
C SER A 91 -23.36 28.17 45.84
N PRO A 92 -24.20 27.67 46.76
CA PRO A 92 -23.76 26.70 47.75
C PRO A 92 -23.36 25.39 47.06
N ASP A 93 -22.21 24.86 47.48
CA ASP A 93 -21.64 23.54 47.14
C ASP A 93 -21.46 23.23 45.64
N ILE A 94 -20.47 23.88 45.02
CA ILE A 94 -20.00 23.59 43.64
C ILE A 94 -18.91 22.51 43.58
N GLN A 95 -18.57 21.88 44.71
CA GLN A 95 -17.49 20.91 44.78
C GLN A 95 -17.86 19.64 43.98
N GLY A 96 -17.01 19.25 43.03
CA GLY A 96 -17.26 18.08 42.17
C GLY A 96 -18.37 18.26 41.12
N LEU A 97 -19.05 19.42 41.06
CA LEU A 97 -20.17 19.65 40.14
C LEU A 97 -19.69 19.68 38.67
N SER A 98 -18.55 20.30 38.40
CA SER A 98 -17.94 20.34 37.05
C SER A 98 -17.62 18.94 36.55
N GLU A 99 -17.01 18.12 37.41
CA GLU A 99 -16.63 16.75 37.13
C GLU A 99 -17.87 15.86 36.96
N MET A 100 -18.92 16.07 37.76
CA MET A 100 -20.20 15.35 37.62
C MET A 100 -20.90 15.66 36.29
N LEU A 101 -20.94 16.92 35.86
CA LEU A 101 -21.52 17.30 34.56
C LEU A 101 -20.67 16.77 33.40
N SER A 102 -19.35 16.85 33.52
CA SER A 102 -18.41 16.31 32.53
C SER A 102 -18.60 14.79 32.39
N MET A 103 -18.73 14.06 33.50
CA MET A 103 -18.99 12.63 33.50
C MET A 103 -20.33 12.26 32.83
N GLN A 104 -21.41 13.00 33.11
CA GLN A 104 -22.70 12.79 32.46
C GLN A 104 -22.65 13.04 30.95
N SER A 105 -22.05 14.16 30.54
CA SER A 105 -21.90 14.50 29.13
C SER A 105 -21.06 13.45 28.37
N ALA A 106 -19.93 13.04 28.95
CA ALA A 106 -19.05 12.01 28.40
C ALA A 106 -19.77 10.66 28.29
N GLY A 107 -20.55 10.25 29.29
CA GLY A 107 -21.30 8.99 29.25
C GLY A 107 -22.24 8.90 28.05
N ILE A 108 -22.96 9.98 27.73
CA ILE A 108 -23.85 10.05 26.57
C ILE A 108 -23.06 9.96 25.26
N VAL A 109 -21.96 10.71 25.16
CA VAL A 109 -21.08 10.71 23.97
C VAL A 109 -20.47 9.33 23.74
N LEU A 110 -19.94 8.69 24.78
CA LEU A 110 -19.30 7.37 24.70
C LEU A 110 -20.30 6.29 24.27
N LEU A 111 -21.52 6.31 24.83
CA LEU A 111 -22.58 5.40 24.40
C LEU A 111 -22.96 5.65 22.93
N GLY A 112 -23.06 6.93 22.52
CA GLY A 112 -23.27 7.31 21.13
C GLY A 112 -22.16 6.81 20.19
N ILE A 113 -20.89 6.87 20.61
CA ILE A 113 -19.74 6.34 19.84
C ILE A 113 -19.87 4.83 19.67
N VAL A 114 -20.22 4.09 20.73
CA VAL A 114 -20.42 2.63 20.65
C VAL A 114 -21.55 2.28 19.69
N LEU A 115 -22.69 2.98 19.75
CA LEU A 115 -23.82 2.73 18.85
C LEU A 115 -23.50 3.10 17.39
N THR A 116 -22.89 4.26 17.16
CA THR A 116 -22.54 4.72 15.81
C THR A 116 -21.40 3.91 15.19
N SER A 117 -20.60 3.21 15.99
CA SER A 117 -19.54 2.31 15.49
C SER A 117 -20.08 1.19 14.58
N PHE A 118 -21.32 0.73 14.79
CA PHE A 118 -21.98 -0.24 13.91
C PHE A 118 -22.14 0.29 12.47
N ILE A 119 -22.44 1.58 12.34
CA ILE A 119 -22.58 2.26 11.05
C ILE A 119 -21.20 2.58 10.48
N ALA A 120 -20.30 3.13 11.30
CA ALA A 120 -18.94 3.48 10.88
C ALA A 120 -18.14 2.27 10.36
N ALA A 121 -18.40 1.07 10.90
CA ALA A 121 -17.81 -0.18 10.43
C ALA A 121 -18.14 -0.50 8.96
N ILE A 122 -19.29 -0.06 8.45
CA ILE A 122 -19.64 -0.15 7.02
C ILE A 122 -18.66 0.70 6.20
N GLY A 123 -18.45 1.95 6.62
CA GLY A 123 -17.46 2.85 6.03
C GLY A 123 -16.06 2.22 6.00
N LEU A 124 -15.60 1.78 7.17
CA LEU A 124 -14.26 1.24 7.36
C LEU A 124 -14.02 -0.05 6.55
N SER A 125 -14.98 -0.97 6.50
CA SER A 125 -14.86 -2.25 5.77
C SER A 125 -14.75 -2.07 4.26
N GLY A 126 -15.54 -1.17 3.66
CA GLY A 126 -15.41 -0.83 2.25
C GLY A 126 -14.10 -0.10 1.96
N GLY A 127 -13.76 0.90 2.79
CA GLY A 127 -12.56 1.71 2.65
C GLY A 127 -11.26 0.89 2.72
N MET A 128 -11.11 0.04 3.75
CA MET A 128 -9.91 -0.78 3.94
C MET A 128 -9.70 -1.75 2.78
N TYR A 129 -10.77 -2.28 2.18
CA TYR A 129 -10.68 -3.18 1.03
C TYR A 129 -10.21 -2.44 -0.23
N VAL A 130 -10.82 -1.28 -0.53
CA VAL A 130 -10.44 -0.45 -1.67
C VAL A 130 -8.98 -0.02 -1.58
N VAL A 131 -8.56 0.48 -0.41
CA VAL A 131 -7.18 0.94 -0.19
C VAL A 131 -6.20 -0.22 -0.25
N ARG A 132 -6.51 -1.38 0.35
CA ARG A 132 -5.66 -2.58 0.24
C ARG A 132 -5.43 -2.96 -1.23
N ASN A 133 -6.48 -2.96 -2.04
CA ASN A 133 -6.34 -3.28 -3.47
C ASN A 133 -5.52 -2.21 -4.23
N MET A 134 -5.61 -0.92 -3.83
CA MET A 134 -4.70 0.12 -4.35
C MET A 134 -3.24 -0.17 -4.00
N VAL A 135 -2.94 -0.57 -2.76
CA VAL A 135 -1.59 -0.93 -2.29
C VAL A 135 -1.06 -2.16 -3.04
N TRP A 136 -1.94 -3.09 -3.43
CA TRP A 136 -1.56 -4.20 -4.30
C TRP A 136 -1.47 -3.84 -5.79
N THR A 137 -1.64 -2.57 -6.15
CA THR A 137 -1.65 -2.06 -7.53
C THR A 137 -2.67 -2.76 -8.43
N GLU A 138 -3.74 -3.30 -7.84
CA GLU A 138 -4.83 -3.93 -8.58
C GLU A 138 -5.75 -2.86 -9.18
N GLY A 139 -6.33 -3.15 -10.35
CA GLY A 139 -7.30 -2.28 -10.99
C GLY A 139 -8.57 -2.17 -10.14
N ILE A 140 -8.83 -0.98 -9.59
CA ILE A 140 -9.98 -0.73 -8.71
C ILE A 140 -11.10 0.09 -9.34
N PHE A 141 -12.34 -0.37 -9.14
CA PHE A 141 -13.59 0.34 -9.36
C PHE A 141 -14.22 0.69 -8.00
N VAL A 142 -13.94 1.90 -7.52
CA VAL A 142 -14.19 2.35 -6.15
C VAL A 142 -15.55 1.93 -5.59
N ALA A 143 -16.67 2.23 -6.27
CA ALA A 143 -18.01 1.94 -5.73
C ALA A 143 -18.30 0.44 -5.60
N ASN A 144 -17.98 -0.35 -6.63
CA ASN A 144 -18.23 -1.79 -6.66
C ASN A 144 -17.33 -2.52 -5.66
N ASP A 145 -16.06 -2.15 -5.63
CA ASP A 145 -15.08 -2.73 -4.71
C ASP A 145 -15.36 -2.34 -3.26
N PHE A 146 -15.88 -1.14 -3.01
CA PHE A 146 -16.29 -0.72 -1.67
C PHE A 146 -17.39 -1.63 -1.13
N TRP A 147 -18.49 -1.83 -1.86
CA TRP A 147 -19.59 -2.69 -1.42
C TRP A 147 -19.20 -4.17 -1.34
N ARG A 148 -18.29 -4.62 -2.21
CA ARG A 148 -17.67 -5.94 -2.08
C ARG A 148 -16.86 -6.03 -0.79
N GLY A 149 -16.09 -5.01 -0.48
CA GLY A 149 -15.30 -4.87 0.74
C GLY A 149 -16.16 -4.93 2.00
N VAL A 150 -17.30 -4.25 2.00
CA VAL A 150 -18.29 -4.32 3.08
C VAL A 150 -18.74 -5.77 3.31
N LYS A 151 -19.17 -6.46 2.26
CA LYS A 151 -19.66 -7.85 2.38
C LYS A 151 -18.60 -8.81 2.94
N LEU A 152 -17.34 -8.60 2.60
CA LEU A 152 -16.23 -9.47 3.00
C LEU A 152 -15.69 -9.14 4.40
N ASN A 153 -15.56 -7.85 4.73
CA ASN A 153 -14.79 -7.40 5.90
C ASN A 153 -15.64 -6.73 6.98
N TYR A 154 -16.97 -6.61 6.82
CA TYR A 154 -17.82 -5.93 7.80
C TYR A 154 -17.62 -6.47 9.23
N LYS A 155 -17.56 -7.79 9.41
CA LYS A 155 -17.32 -8.40 10.72
C LYS A 155 -15.98 -7.97 11.32
N ASN A 156 -14.93 -7.90 10.50
CA ASN A 156 -13.59 -7.52 10.93
C ASN A 156 -13.50 -6.03 11.26
N ALA A 157 -14.14 -5.17 10.47
CA ALA A 157 -14.26 -3.75 10.78
C ALA A 157 -15.08 -3.51 12.05
N LEU A 158 -16.21 -4.19 12.20
CA LEU A 158 -17.12 -4.03 13.34
C LEU A 158 -16.47 -4.46 14.65
N GLN A 159 -15.85 -5.64 14.70
CA GLN A 159 -15.18 -6.11 15.92
C GLN A 159 -14.02 -5.20 16.33
N THR A 160 -13.34 -4.58 15.36
CA THR A 160 -12.26 -3.62 15.62
C THR A 160 -12.81 -2.30 16.14
N ALA A 161 -13.86 -1.77 15.51
CA ALA A 161 -14.52 -0.55 15.93
C ALA A 161 -15.12 -0.69 17.33
N LEU A 162 -15.79 -1.81 17.61
CA LEU A 162 -16.34 -2.12 18.94
C LEU A 162 -15.26 -2.32 19.99
N PHE A 163 -14.18 -3.03 19.66
CA PHE A 163 -13.04 -3.18 20.57
C PHE A 163 -12.52 -1.80 21.00
N PHE A 164 -12.25 -0.90 20.04
CA PHE A 164 -11.77 0.43 20.36
C PHE A 164 -12.80 1.24 21.14
N SER A 165 -14.06 1.27 20.70
CA SER A 165 -15.10 2.09 21.36
C SER A 165 -15.38 1.63 22.78
N ILE A 166 -15.34 0.31 23.05
CA ILE A 166 -15.55 -0.24 24.39
C ILE A 166 -14.35 0.09 25.29
N VAL A 167 -13.11 -0.10 24.81
CA VAL A 167 -11.92 0.26 25.60
C VAL A 167 -11.90 1.77 25.87
N LEU A 168 -12.21 2.60 24.87
CA LEU A 168 -12.36 4.04 25.03
C LEU A 168 -13.41 4.37 26.08
N ALA A 169 -14.60 3.77 26.01
CA ALA A 169 -15.68 4.03 26.96
C ALA A 169 -15.30 3.64 28.39
N LEU A 170 -14.69 2.47 28.58
CA LEU A 170 -14.24 2.02 29.90
C LEU A 170 -13.12 2.90 30.46
N SER A 171 -12.10 3.22 29.65
CA SER A 171 -10.97 4.04 30.09
C SER A 171 -11.38 5.48 30.37
N VAL A 172 -12.19 6.12 29.53
CA VAL A 172 -12.67 7.49 29.78
C VAL A 172 -13.62 7.52 30.98
N SER A 173 -14.49 6.52 31.15
CA SER A 173 -15.35 6.45 32.34
C SER A 173 -14.53 6.27 33.62
N ALA A 174 -13.44 5.49 33.57
CA ALA A 174 -12.51 5.33 34.70
C ALA A 174 -11.81 6.66 35.03
N VAL A 175 -11.32 7.40 34.03
CA VAL A 175 -10.73 8.73 34.21
C VAL A 175 -11.73 9.67 34.88
N ASN A 176 -12.93 9.82 34.32
CA ASN A 176 -13.95 10.71 34.86
C ASN A 176 -14.36 10.34 36.29
N SER A 177 -14.40 9.04 36.60
CA SER A 177 -14.71 8.57 37.96
C SER A 177 -13.59 8.92 38.95
N CYS A 178 -12.33 8.75 38.56
CA CYS A 178 -11.19 9.16 39.36
C CYS A 178 -11.16 10.67 39.59
N GLU A 179 -11.34 11.48 38.54
CA GLU A 179 -11.39 12.94 38.64
C GLU A 179 -12.52 13.41 39.56
N PHE A 180 -13.72 12.82 39.42
CA PHE A 180 -14.84 13.12 40.30
C PHE A 180 -14.55 12.80 41.78
N MET A 181 -14.00 11.62 42.07
CA MET A 181 -13.65 11.24 43.45
C MET A 181 -12.59 12.16 44.07
N ILE A 182 -11.59 12.58 43.27
CA ILE A 182 -10.56 13.53 43.71
C ILE A 182 -11.20 14.90 44.00
N ALA A 183 -12.05 15.39 43.10
CA ALA A 183 -12.73 16.69 43.26
C ALA A 183 -13.65 16.75 44.50
N MET A 184 -14.31 15.64 44.83
CA MET A 184 -15.16 15.51 46.02
C MET A 184 -14.37 15.55 47.35
N GLY A 185 -13.03 15.49 47.33
CA GLY A 185 -12.19 15.56 48.52
C GLY A 185 -12.36 14.37 49.49
N GLY A 186 -13.01 13.30 49.03
CA GLY A 186 -13.30 12.11 49.84
C GLY A 186 -12.17 11.08 49.90
N LEU A 187 -11.07 11.33 49.19
CA LEU A 187 -9.92 10.42 49.12
C LEU A 187 -8.82 10.87 50.08
N SER A 188 -8.20 9.91 50.76
CA SER A 188 -6.95 10.12 51.48
C SER A 188 -5.77 10.31 50.50
N GLY A 189 -4.68 10.95 50.93
CA GLY A 189 -3.56 11.28 50.03
C GLY A 189 -2.92 10.08 49.31
N VAL A 190 -2.99 8.87 49.89
CA VAL A 190 -2.56 7.64 49.23
C VAL A 190 -3.54 7.22 48.13
N GLU A 191 -4.84 7.28 48.39
CA GLU A 191 -5.90 6.92 47.44
C GLU A 191 -5.95 7.90 46.25
N GLU A 192 -5.75 9.20 46.50
CA GLU A 192 -5.61 10.22 45.47
C GLU A 192 -4.43 9.91 44.52
N THR A 193 -3.28 9.51 45.08
CA THR A 193 -2.11 9.12 44.29
C THR A 193 -2.40 7.91 43.40
N PHE A 194 -3.09 6.89 43.92
CA PHE A 194 -3.53 5.74 43.12
C PHE A 194 -4.54 6.15 42.03
N GLY A 195 -5.43 7.11 42.31
CA GLY A 195 -6.34 7.70 41.32
C GLY A 195 -5.59 8.35 40.16
N MET A 196 -4.57 9.18 40.44
CA MET A 196 -3.73 9.80 39.40
C MET A 196 -2.99 8.76 38.54
N ILE A 197 -2.45 7.71 39.17
CA ILE A 197 -1.80 6.60 38.44
C ILE A 197 -2.82 5.89 37.53
N ALA A 198 -4.03 5.64 38.02
CA ALA A 198 -5.10 5.02 37.23
C ALA A 198 -5.52 5.88 36.03
N ILE A 199 -5.56 7.21 36.18
CA ILE A 199 -5.81 8.14 35.07
C ILE A 199 -4.73 8.00 33.98
N VAL A 200 -3.45 8.05 34.36
CA VAL A 200 -2.32 7.91 33.42
C VAL A 200 -2.36 6.55 32.71
N LEU A 201 -2.61 5.47 33.45
CA LEU A 201 -2.76 4.13 32.87
C LEU A 201 -3.95 4.03 31.91
N SER A 202 -5.05 4.72 32.21
CA SER A 202 -6.25 4.73 31.35
C SER A 202 -5.97 5.42 30.01
N TYR A 203 -5.27 6.55 30.01
CA TYR A 203 -4.83 7.19 28.77
C TYR A 203 -3.82 6.32 27.99
N ALA A 204 -2.87 5.68 28.68
CA ALA A 204 -1.95 4.74 28.06
C ALA A 204 -2.70 3.56 27.40
N MET A 205 -3.75 3.05 28.05
CA MET A 205 -4.61 1.99 27.50
C MET A 205 -5.38 2.43 26.26
N ILE A 206 -5.89 3.68 26.22
CA ILE A 206 -6.56 4.24 25.02
C ILE A 206 -5.58 4.30 23.85
N VAL A 207 -4.37 4.84 24.07
CA VAL A 207 -3.34 4.94 23.02
C VAL A 207 -2.93 3.56 22.53
N PHE A 208 -2.69 2.62 23.44
CA PHE A 208 -2.34 1.25 23.11
C PHE A 208 -3.45 0.53 22.32
N ALA A 209 -4.71 0.66 22.75
CA ALA A 209 -5.85 0.10 22.05
C ALA A 209 -6.06 0.75 20.67
N GLY A 210 -5.82 2.05 20.53
CA GLY A 210 -5.83 2.73 19.24
C GLY A 210 -4.82 2.15 18.26
N MET A 211 -3.58 1.95 18.69
CA MET A 211 -2.54 1.30 17.89
C MET A 211 -2.91 -0.15 17.53
N MET A 212 -3.43 -0.91 18.49
CA MET A 212 -3.92 -2.27 18.24
C MET A 212 -5.03 -2.30 17.20
N SER A 213 -5.98 -1.37 17.25
CA SER A 213 -7.09 -1.30 16.31
C SER A 213 -6.62 -1.09 14.87
N PHE A 214 -5.62 -0.25 14.66
CA PHE A 214 -5.02 -0.12 13.33
C PHE A 214 -4.41 -1.45 12.84
N TRP A 215 -3.72 -2.20 13.71
CA TRP A 215 -3.23 -3.54 13.37
C TRP A 215 -4.36 -4.56 13.13
N MET A 216 -5.46 -4.48 13.87
CA MET A 216 -6.64 -5.33 13.65
C MET A 216 -7.27 -5.07 12.29
N ILE A 217 -7.32 -3.81 11.82
CA ILE A 217 -7.75 -3.46 10.45
C ILE A 217 -6.81 -4.11 9.43
N ALA A 218 -5.50 -3.91 9.59
CA ALA A 218 -4.51 -4.41 8.63
C ALA A 218 -4.48 -5.94 8.56
N LEU A 219 -4.48 -6.64 9.69
CA LEU A 219 -4.55 -8.09 9.71
C LEU A 219 -5.91 -8.59 9.22
N GLY A 220 -7.00 -7.95 9.63
CA GLY A 220 -8.36 -8.38 9.31
C GLY A 220 -8.73 -8.25 7.83
N VAL A 221 -8.09 -7.34 7.08
CA VAL A 221 -8.28 -7.26 5.61
C VAL A 221 -7.40 -8.24 4.84
N ASN A 222 -6.26 -8.63 5.40
CA ASN A 222 -5.25 -9.44 4.68
C ASN A 222 -5.32 -10.92 5.02
N TYR A 223 -5.80 -11.27 6.21
CA TYR A 223 -5.82 -12.64 6.72
C TYR A 223 -7.14 -12.95 7.42
N GLU A 224 -7.69 -14.13 7.15
CA GLU A 224 -8.85 -14.64 7.87
C GLU A 224 -8.44 -15.16 9.24
N GLN A 225 -8.88 -14.48 10.30
CA GLN A 225 -8.54 -14.82 11.69
C GLN A 225 -9.77 -14.72 12.60
N LYS A 226 -9.82 -15.56 13.64
CA LYS A 226 -10.82 -15.43 14.73
C LYS A 226 -10.51 -14.20 15.57
N PHE A 227 -11.52 -13.59 16.19
CA PHE A 227 -11.40 -12.35 16.97
C PHE A 227 -10.25 -12.36 18.00
N PHE A 228 -10.20 -13.34 18.91
CA PHE A 228 -9.15 -13.37 19.95
C PHE A 228 -7.75 -13.63 19.38
N VAL A 229 -7.66 -14.32 18.25
CA VAL A 229 -6.38 -14.53 17.55
C VAL A 229 -5.94 -13.22 16.90
N LEU A 230 -6.86 -12.52 16.23
CA LEU A 230 -6.63 -11.19 15.68
C LEU A 230 -6.17 -10.21 16.77
N LEU A 231 -6.84 -10.22 17.93
CA LEU A 231 -6.51 -9.35 19.06
C LEU A 231 -5.10 -9.64 19.60
N LYS A 232 -4.79 -10.91 19.87
CA LYS A 232 -3.46 -11.35 20.34
C LYS A 232 -2.36 -10.98 19.33
N ASN A 233 -2.60 -11.25 18.05
CA ASN A 233 -1.63 -10.95 16.99
C ASN A 233 -1.42 -9.44 16.85
N SER A 234 -2.49 -8.66 16.92
CA SER A 234 -2.41 -7.19 16.85
C SER A 234 -1.63 -6.62 18.03
N ALA A 235 -1.85 -7.14 19.26
CA ALA A 235 -1.07 -6.76 20.43
C ALA A 235 0.42 -7.09 20.27
N LEU A 236 0.73 -8.32 19.80
CA LEU A 236 2.10 -8.77 19.61
C LEU A 236 2.85 -7.91 18.59
N ILE A 237 2.20 -7.55 17.48
CA ILE A 237 2.81 -6.67 16.47
C ILE A 237 2.95 -5.24 17.00
N THR A 238 1.95 -4.73 17.71
CA THR A 238 2.00 -3.39 18.34
C THR A 238 3.23 -3.27 19.25
N ILE A 239 3.47 -4.27 20.09
CA ILE A 239 4.63 -4.30 21.01
C ILE A 239 5.92 -4.55 20.23
N GLY A 240 5.93 -5.53 19.32
CA GLY A 240 7.12 -5.94 18.57
C GLY A 240 7.63 -4.91 17.56
N SER A 241 6.79 -3.97 17.15
CA SER A 241 7.11 -2.89 16.21
C SER A 241 6.72 -1.51 16.76
N LEU A 242 6.82 -1.33 18.08
CA LEU A 242 6.30 -0.13 18.77
C LEU A 242 6.85 1.19 18.21
N PRO A 243 8.16 1.37 17.98
CA PRO A 243 8.68 2.63 17.44
C PRO A 243 8.09 2.97 16.06
N GLN A 244 7.98 1.98 15.17
CA GLN A 244 7.42 2.15 13.84
C GLN A 244 5.91 2.38 13.89
N THR A 245 5.20 1.64 14.74
CA THR A 245 3.76 1.77 14.97
C THR A 245 3.41 3.19 15.43
N ILE A 246 4.17 3.75 16.38
CA ILE A 246 3.98 5.13 16.84
C ILE A 246 4.25 6.11 15.70
N PHE A 247 5.39 5.98 15.03
CA PHE A 247 5.78 6.89 13.94
C PHE A 247 4.74 6.94 12.82
N PHE A 248 4.34 5.78 12.28
CA PHE A 248 3.34 5.72 11.21
C PHE A 248 1.92 6.01 11.71
N GLY A 249 1.62 5.74 12.99
CA GLY A 249 0.35 6.12 13.61
C GLY A 249 0.17 7.63 13.66
N VAL A 250 1.21 8.37 14.04
CA VAL A 250 1.20 9.85 14.02
C VAL A 250 1.01 10.37 12.58
N ILE A 251 1.71 9.80 11.60
CA ILE A 251 1.56 10.21 10.19
C ILE A 251 0.14 9.90 9.67
N ALA A 252 -0.42 8.74 10.03
CA ALA A 252 -1.78 8.37 9.63
C ALA A 252 -2.83 9.31 10.24
N LEU A 253 -2.62 9.78 11.47
CA LEU A 253 -3.54 10.67 12.18
C LEU A 253 -3.32 12.16 11.91
N LEU A 254 -2.27 12.54 11.17
CA LEU A 254 -1.94 13.94 10.87
C LEU A 254 -3.14 14.76 10.33
N PRO A 255 -3.97 14.24 9.39
CA PRO A 255 -5.17 14.96 8.95
C PRO A 255 -6.16 15.31 10.06
N PHE A 256 -6.22 14.49 11.12
CA PHE A 256 -7.10 14.68 12.26
C PHE A 256 -6.47 15.57 13.33
N ALA A 257 -5.14 15.56 13.46
CA ALA A 257 -4.41 16.38 14.42
C ALA A 257 -4.61 17.90 14.18
N LEU A 258 -4.98 18.30 12.97
CA LEU A 258 -5.31 19.71 12.67
C LEU A 258 -6.53 20.23 13.46
N PHE A 259 -7.42 19.35 13.93
CA PHE A 259 -8.53 19.73 14.82
C PHE A 259 -8.06 20.14 16.23
N LEU A 260 -6.82 19.83 16.61
CA LEU A 260 -6.26 20.23 17.92
C LEU A 260 -5.84 21.71 17.95
N ILE A 261 -5.83 22.39 16.80
CA ILE A 261 -5.49 23.81 16.72
C ILE A 261 -6.79 24.61 16.81
N GLU A 262 -7.03 25.24 17.96
CA GLU A 262 -8.23 26.03 18.29
C GLU A 262 -8.28 27.38 17.53
N SER A 263 -8.34 27.31 16.20
CA SER A 263 -8.45 28.47 15.33
C SER A 263 -9.44 28.17 14.21
N THR A 264 -10.38 29.10 13.98
CA THR A 264 -11.43 28.95 12.97
C THR A 264 -10.87 28.65 11.58
N PHE A 265 -9.74 29.26 11.22
CA PHE A 265 -9.06 28.99 9.94
C PHE A 265 -8.60 27.54 9.83
N PHE A 266 -7.94 27.01 10.87
CA PHE A 266 -7.46 25.63 10.88
C PHE A 266 -8.62 24.63 10.95
N ILE A 267 -9.69 24.91 11.69
CA ILE A 267 -10.90 24.07 11.72
C ILE A 267 -11.51 23.93 10.31
N MET A 268 -11.60 25.02 9.54
CA MET A 268 -12.12 24.98 8.17
C MET A 268 -11.25 24.12 7.24
N ILE A 269 -9.93 24.22 7.38
CA ILE A 269 -8.98 23.36 6.65
C ILE A 269 -9.16 21.90 7.09
N SER A 270 -9.26 21.63 8.39
CA SER A 270 -9.47 20.30 8.94
C SER A 270 -10.74 19.65 8.40
N ILE A 271 -11.85 20.38 8.34
CA ILE A 271 -13.11 19.89 7.75
C ILE A 271 -12.93 19.60 6.26
N THR A 272 -12.25 20.48 5.53
CA THR A 272 -11.98 20.28 4.10
C THR A 272 -11.15 19.02 3.87
N VAL A 273 -10.08 18.83 4.62
CA VAL A 273 -9.22 17.64 4.56
C VAL A 273 -9.98 16.39 4.97
N LEU A 274 -10.82 16.47 6.00
CA LEU A 274 -11.67 15.38 6.49
C LEU A 274 -12.59 14.86 5.38
N VAL A 275 -13.27 15.78 4.68
CA VAL A 275 -14.19 15.46 3.58
C VAL A 275 -13.45 14.96 2.34
N LEU A 276 -12.28 15.53 2.03
CA LEU A 276 -11.56 15.18 0.81
C LEU A 276 -10.82 13.85 0.93
N PHE A 277 -10.02 13.61 1.97
CA PHE A 277 -9.16 12.42 1.99
C PHE A 277 -8.69 11.89 3.35
N ALA A 278 -9.06 12.49 4.49
CA ALA A 278 -8.46 12.12 5.79
C ALA A 278 -8.56 10.62 6.16
N PHE A 279 -9.72 9.99 6.00
CA PHE A 279 -9.91 8.56 6.34
C PHE A 279 -9.12 7.66 5.40
N THR A 280 -9.19 7.94 4.10
CA THR A 280 -8.45 7.16 3.10
C THR A 280 -6.94 7.37 3.22
N TRP A 281 -6.49 8.57 3.61
CA TRP A 281 -5.08 8.83 3.96
C TRP A 281 -4.63 7.96 5.12
N ALA A 282 -5.37 7.97 6.24
CA ALA A 282 -5.01 7.18 7.40
C ALA A 282 -4.92 5.68 7.06
N LEU A 283 -5.90 5.18 6.29
CA LEU A 283 -5.88 3.80 5.81
C LEU A 283 -4.72 3.53 4.85
N LEU A 284 -4.39 4.46 3.95
CA LEU A 284 -3.33 4.28 2.96
C LEU A 284 -1.95 4.25 3.62
N VAL A 285 -1.67 5.21 4.51
CA VAL A 285 -0.44 5.22 5.31
C VAL A 285 -0.32 3.91 6.08
N TRP A 286 -1.40 3.51 6.77
CA TRP A 286 -1.35 2.36 7.63
C TRP A 286 -1.24 1.03 6.87
N LEU A 287 -2.01 0.83 5.80
CA LEU A 287 -2.02 -0.42 5.04
C LEU A 287 -0.74 -0.59 4.20
N ASP A 288 -0.15 0.49 3.70
CA ASP A 288 1.13 0.41 3.01
C ASP A 288 2.27 0.04 3.99
N PHE A 289 2.31 0.68 5.16
CA PHE A 289 3.22 0.32 6.24
C PHE A 289 3.00 -1.14 6.72
N ALA A 290 1.74 -1.55 6.90
CA ALA A 290 1.43 -2.90 7.33
C ALA A 290 1.89 -3.93 6.28
N GLN A 291 1.69 -3.66 4.99
CA GLN A 291 2.15 -4.55 3.92
C GLN A 291 3.68 -4.68 3.91
N TRP A 292 4.41 -3.60 4.17
CA TRP A 292 5.87 -3.66 4.37
C TRP A 292 6.25 -4.61 5.51
N LEU A 293 5.58 -4.49 6.66
CA LEU A 293 5.86 -5.32 7.82
C LEU A 293 5.50 -6.79 7.55
N PHE A 294 4.37 -7.03 6.90
CA PHE A 294 3.90 -8.36 6.53
C PHE A 294 4.85 -9.02 5.55
N ASP A 295 5.30 -8.31 4.53
CA ASP A 295 6.28 -8.82 3.57
C ASP A 295 7.61 -9.19 4.23
N LYS A 296 8.02 -8.47 5.26
CA LYS A 296 9.28 -8.72 5.96
C LYS A 296 9.19 -9.87 6.98
N TYR A 297 8.07 -10.00 7.71
CA TYR A 297 8.00 -10.86 8.90
C TYR A 297 6.94 -11.96 8.87
N ILE A 298 5.88 -11.81 8.05
CA ILE A 298 4.69 -12.68 8.04
C ILE A 298 4.60 -13.48 6.74
N ASN A 299 4.46 -12.82 5.59
CA ASN A 299 4.24 -13.44 4.28
C ASN A 299 5.27 -14.51 3.91
N PRO A 300 6.59 -14.35 4.19
CA PRO A 300 7.57 -15.40 3.90
C PRO A 300 7.35 -16.71 4.65
N LYS A 301 6.56 -16.69 5.73
CA LYS A 301 6.25 -17.86 6.58
C LYS A 301 4.91 -18.52 6.24
N ILE A 302 4.16 -17.96 5.28
CA ILE A 302 2.86 -18.47 4.85
C ILE A 302 3.03 -19.09 3.47
N GLU A 303 2.71 -20.38 3.35
CA GLU A 303 2.76 -21.07 2.05
C GLU A 303 1.79 -20.41 1.05
N GLY A 304 2.32 -20.06 -0.13
CA GLY A 304 1.54 -19.44 -1.21
C GLY A 304 1.29 -17.93 -1.08
N ALA A 305 1.75 -17.28 -0.01
CA ALA A 305 1.67 -15.82 0.10
C ALA A 305 2.70 -15.15 -0.83
N LYS A 306 2.26 -14.20 -1.65
CA LYS A 306 3.17 -13.40 -2.50
C LYS A 306 3.76 -12.26 -1.66
N VAL A 307 5.08 -12.17 -1.64
CA VAL A 307 5.84 -11.09 -1.00
C VAL A 307 6.06 -9.96 -1.99
N GLY A 308 6.01 -8.70 -1.55
CA GLY A 308 6.39 -7.55 -2.38
C GLY A 308 5.33 -7.15 -3.41
N ARG A 309 4.05 -7.46 -3.18
CA ARG A 309 2.97 -7.04 -4.10
C ARG A 309 2.94 -5.52 -4.27
N GLY A 310 2.79 -5.07 -5.51
CA GLY A 310 2.73 -3.64 -5.87
C GLY A 310 4.08 -2.94 -5.94
N ILE A 311 5.20 -3.66 -5.76
CA ILE A 311 6.56 -3.12 -5.84
C ILE A 311 7.34 -3.87 -6.90
N TYR A 312 8.24 -3.18 -7.58
CA TYR A 312 9.19 -3.80 -8.48
C TYR A 312 10.16 -4.69 -7.71
N ASN A 313 10.13 -5.99 -7.99
CA ASN A 313 11.13 -6.95 -7.57
C ASN A 313 11.48 -7.82 -8.77
N GLU A 314 12.76 -7.95 -9.12
CA GLU A 314 13.21 -8.77 -10.26
C GLU A 314 12.68 -10.22 -10.15
N GLU A 315 12.77 -10.81 -8.95
CA GLU A 315 12.31 -12.19 -8.68
C GLU A 315 10.78 -12.35 -8.69
N THR A 316 10.04 -11.36 -8.17
CA THR A 316 8.56 -11.42 -8.10
C THR A 316 7.92 -11.12 -9.45
N THR A 317 8.54 -10.27 -10.25
CA THR A 317 8.07 -9.88 -11.59
C THR A 317 8.21 -11.04 -12.57
N ALA A 318 9.28 -11.84 -12.45
CA ALA A 318 9.46 -13.10 -13.17
C ALA A 318 8.39 -14.17 -12.82
N GLN A 319 7.87 -14.18 -11.59
CA GLN A 319 6.77 -15.07 -11.18
C GLN A 319 5.38 -14.59 -11.60
N SER A 320 5.24 -13.29 -11.91
CA SER A 320 4.01 -12.69 -12.45
C SER A 320 3.93 -12.70 -13.98
N GLU A 321 4.80 -13.45 -14.65
CA GLU A 321 4.66 -13.70 -16.08
C GLU A 321 3.39 -14.53 -16.31
N SER A 322 2.46 -14.00 -17.11
CA SER A 322 1.30 -14.76 -17.58
C SER A 322 1.80 -16.07 -18.20
N GLN A 323 1.12 -17.19 -17.98
CA GLN A 323 1.52 -18.49 -18.53
C GLN A 323 1.79 -18.42 -20.04
N ALA A 324 1.05 -17.57 -20.75
CA ALA A 324 1.24 -17.28 -22.17
C ALA A 324 2.59 -16.58 -22.51
N GLN A 325 3.12 -15.72 -21.63
CA GLN A 325 4.44 -15.08 -21.82
C GLN A 325 5.58 -16.04 -21.50
N ILE A 326 5.42 -16.89 -20.48
CA ILE A 326 6.36 -17.97 -20.19
C ILE A 326 6.39 -18.95 -21.38
N GLU A 327 5.23 -19.30 -21.93
CA GLU A 327 5.11 -20.15 -23.12
C GLU A 327 5.68 -19.49 -24.37
N TYR A 328 5.42 -18.20 -24.60
CA TYR A 328 5.97 -17.45 -25.72
C TYR A 328 7.49 -17.35 -25.64
N ARG A 329 8.04 -17.03 -24.47
CA ARG A 329 9.49 -16.99 -24.23
C ARG A 329 10.09 -18.39 -24.34
N ARG A 330 9.42 -19.43 -23.82
CA ARG A 330 9.84 -20.83 -23.99
C ARG A 330 9.79 -21.28 -25.44
N ALA A 331 8.80 -20.86 -26.21
CA ALA A 331 8.66 -21.17 -27.63
C ALA A 331 9.77 -20.51 -28.46
N LEU A 332 10.02 -19.22 -28.24
CA LEU A 332 11.16 -18.50 -28.84
C LEU A 332 12.51 -19.13 -28.48
N LEU A 333 12.68 -19.57 -27.23
CA LEU A 333 13.89 -20.27 -26.79
C LEU A 333 13.96 -21.70 -27.37
N ALA A 334 12.84 -22.37 -27.61
CA ALA A 334 12.79 -23.72 -28.18
C ALA A 334 13.18 -23.76 -29.67
N GLU A 335 12.93 -22.69 -30.43
CA GLU A 335 13.27 -22.58 -31.85
C GLU A 335 14.79 -22.53 -32.13
N GLY A 336 15.60 -22.35 -31.09
CA GLY A 336 17.07 -22.39 -31.19
C GLY A 336 17.68 -21.06 -31.64
N LYS A 337 19.01 -20.93 -31.46
CA LYS A 337 19.74 -19.69 -31.78
C LYS A 337 19.81 -19.50 -33.29
N SER A 338 19.06 -18.54 -33.83
CA SER A 338 19.14 -18.20 -35.25
C SER A 338 20.36 -17.31 -35.52
N LYS A 339 21.26 -17.75 -36.41
CA LYS A 339 22.44 -16.97 -36.82
C LYS A 339 22.08 -15.63 -37.47
N LEU A 340 20.91 -15.55 -38.11
CA LEU A 340 20.42 -14.32 -38.78
C LEU A 340 19.90 -13.28 -37.79
N VAL A 341 19.48 -13.71 -36.59
CA VAL A 341 18.97 -12.81 -35.56
C VAL A 341 20.07 -12.44 -34.57
N ALA A 342 21.05 -13.33 -34.37
CA ALA A 342 22.15 -13.15 -33.44
C ALA A 342 23.23 -12.16 -33.91
N ASN A 343 23.34 -11.94 -35.23
CA ASN A 343 24.40 -11.14 -35.82
C ASN A 343 23.83 -9.90 -36.54
N PRO A 344 24.54 -8.76 -36.51
CA PRO A 344 24.20 -7.62 -37.34
C PRO A 344 24.25 -7.97 -38.83
N ILE A 345 23.24 -7.50 -39.57
CA ILE A 345 23.15 -7.67 -41.02
C ILE A 345 23.11 -6.29 -41.64
N LYS A 346 24.02 -6.04 -42.58
CA LYS A 346 24.05 -4.78 -43.33
C LYS A 346 22.78 -4.66 -44.20
N PRO A 347 22.07 -3.52 -44.18
CA PRO A 347 20.97 -3.28 -45.10
C PRO A 347 21.43 -3.37 -46.55
N ILE A 348 20.63 -3.98 -47.41
CA ILE A 348 20.91 -4.07 -48.85
C ILE A 348 20.90 -2.64 -49.40
N THR A 349 22.08 -2.17 -49.82
CA THR A 349 22.30 -0.85 -50.40
C THR A 349 23.01 -1.04 -51.73
N ASP A 350 22.67 -0.26 -52.75
CA ASP A 350 23.16 -0.45 -54.13
C ASP A 350 24.67 -0.14 -54.33
N SER A 351 25.42 0.12 -53.25
CA SER A 351 26.81 0.59 -53.31
C SER A 351 27.85 -0.50 -53.63
N LEU A 352 27.54 -1.77 -53.35
CA LEU A 352 28.44 -2.90 -53.61
C LEU A 352 27.73 -3.92 -54.50
N GLN A 353 28.16 -4.01 -55.75
CA GLN A 353 27.63 -4.95 -56.74
C GLN A 353 28.66 -6.04 -57.05
N VAL A 354 28.18 -7.27 -57.23
CA VAL A 354 29.02 -8.39 -57.67
C VAL A 354 29.36 -8.16 -59.14
N TYR A 355 30.64 -8.27 -59.51
CA TYR A 355 31.04 -8.20 -60.91
C TYR A 355 30.42 -9.36 -61.69
N GLU A 356 29.62 -9.07 -62.71
CA GLU A 356 29.01 -10.10 -63.55
C GLU A 356 29.97 -10.51 -64.67
N LEU A 357 30.13 -11.83 -64.87
CA LEU A 357 31.02 -12.33 -65.92
C LEU A 357 30.38 -12.15 -67.30
N PRO A 358 31.11 -11.62 -68.30
CA PRO A 358 30.66 -11.58 -69.69
C PRO A 358 30.59 -12.99 -70.30
N GLN A 359 29.84 -13.15 -71.40
CA GLN A 359 29.64 -14.45 -72.08
C GLN A 359 30.95 -15.12 -72.54
N ALA A 360 32.00 -14.33 -72.79
CA ALA A 360 33.37 -14.79 -72.96
C ALA A 360 34.23 -14.11 -71.89
N PHE A 361 34.72 -14.87 -70.91
CA PHE A 361 35.46 -14.36 -69.76
C PHE A 361 36.94 -14.74 -69.82
N THR A 362 37.79 -13.84 -69.33
CA THR A 362 39.24 -14.03 -69.22
C THR A 362 39.65 -14.37 -67.79
N ARG A 363 40.94 -14.71 -67.57
CA ARG A 363 41.47 -14.90 -66.21
C ARG A 363 41.41 -13.63 -65.37
N GLU A 364 41.53 -12.46 -65.99
CA GLU A 364 41.40 -11.16 -65.33
C GLU A 364 39.96 -10.92 -64.84
N ASP A 365 38.95 -11.35 -65.61
CA ASP A 365 37.54 -11.27 -65.21
C ASP A 365 37.24 -12.15 -63.98
N LEU A 366 37.90 -13.32 -63.87
CA LEU A 366 37.79 -14.18 -62.69
C LEU A 366 38.45 -13.56 -61.45
N GLN A 367 39.55 -12.81 -61.63
CA GLN A 367 40.18 -12.05 -60.55
C GLN A 367 39.26 -10.93 -60.06
N LYS A 368 38.70 -10.13 -60.98
CA LYS A 368 37.71 -9.07 -60.65
C LYS A 368 36.47 -9.61 -59.95
N LEU A 369 35.95 -10.77 -60.39
CA LEU A 369 34.85 -11.44 -59.70
C LEU A 369 35.24 -11.81 -58.26
N ARG A 370 36.44 -12.39 -58.07
CA ARG A 370 36.93 -12.80 -56.76
C ARG A 370 37.12 -11.59 -55.83
N GLU A 371 37.72 -10.52 -56.33
CA GLU A 371 37.88 -9.25 -55.60
C GLU A 371 36.53 -8.66 -55.21
N SER A 372 35.55 -8.61 -56.13
CA SER A 372 34.21 -8.12 -55.82
C SER A 372 33.52 -8.93 -54.72
N LYS A 373 33.71 -10.26 -54.70
CA LYS A 373 33.18 -11.12 -53.62
C LYS A 373 33.91 -10.93 -52.30
N GLN A 374 35.24 -10.76 -52.33
CA GLN A 374 36.03 -10.51 -51.12
C GLN A 374 35.65 -9.17 -50.49
N ASN A 375 35.50 -8.12 -51.29
CA ASN A 375 35.08 -6.80 -50.80
C ASN A 375 33.72 -6.86 -50.10
N ILE A 376 32.76 -7.67 -50.61
CA ILE A 376 31.45 -7.85 -49.96
C ILE A 376 31.58 -8.59 -48.63
N VAL A 377 32.43 -9.61 -48.55
CA VAL A 377 32.67 -10.37 -47.31
C VAL A 377 33.32 -9.47 -46.26
N GLU A 378 34.39 -8.76 -46.62
CA GLU A 378 35.11 -7.86 -45.72
C GLU A 378 34.20 -6.72 -45.21
N ASP A 379 33.39 -6.13 -46.10
CA ASP A 379 32.41 -5.10 -45.73
C ASP A 379 31.29 -5.62 -44.81
N THR A 380 30.84 -6.86 -45.03
CA THR A 380 29.84 -7.49 -44.15
C THR A 380 30.41 -7.79 -42.77
N GLU A 381 31.65 -8.27 -42.70
CA GLU A 381 32.36 -8.54 -41.45
C GLU A 381 32.64 -7.25 -40.67
N ALA A 382 33.14 -6.21 -41.34
CA ALA A 382 33.37 -4.89 -40.74
C ALA A 382 32.09 -4.31 -40.14
N TYR A 383 30.98 -4.38 -40.89
CA TYR A 383 29.67 -3.93 -40.38
C TYR A 383 29.22 -4.72 -39.15
N ALA A 384 29.43 -6.04 -39.15
CA ALA A 384 29.08 -6.90 -38.03
C ALA A 384 29.91 -6.60 -36.77
N GLU A 385 31.18 -6.22 -36.92
CA GLU A 385 32.03 -5.81 -35.80
C GLU A 385 31.63 -4.45 -35.24
N GLU A 386 31.37 -3.46 -36.10
CA GLU A 386 30.94 -2.12 -35.68
C GLU A 386 29.63 -2.16 -34.88
N HIS A 387 28.66 -2.98 -35.32
CA HIS A 387 27.32 -3.05 -34.73
C HIS A 387 27.16 -4.20 -33.73
N LYS A 388 28.26 -4.88 -33.36
CA LYS A 388 28.25 -6.01 -32.41
C LYS A 388 27.67 -5.64 -31.05
N ASN A 389 27.88 -4.39 -30.64
CA ASN A 389 27.48 -3.88 -29.32
C ASN A 389 26.12 -3.16 -29.33
N ASP A 390 25.39 -3.20 -30.45
CA ASP A 390 24.04 -2.66 -30.48
C ASP A 390 23.13 -3.42 -29.50
N LEU A 391 22.36 -2.66 -28.73
CA LEU A 391 21.48 -3.15 -27.65
C LEU A 391 20.68 -4.40 -28.04
N ARG A 392 20.11 -4.39 -29.26
CA ARG A 392 19.30 -5.50 -29.79
C ARG A 392 20.05 -6.83 -29.86
N TYR A 393 21.29 -6.84 -30.32
CA TYR A 393 22.08 -8.07 -30.49
C TYR A 393 22.69 -8.54 -29.16
N VAL A 394 23.07 -7.59 -28.30
CA VAL A 394 23.58 -7.88 -26.95
C VAL A 394 22.49 -8.53 -26.09
N GLU A 395 21.28 -7.96 -26.07
CA GLU A 395 20.15 -8.53 -25.33
C GLU A 395 19.76 -9.92 -25.84
N TYR A 396 19.66 -10.08 -27.17
CA TYR A 396 19.37 -11.37 -27.78
C TYR A 396 20.41 -12.43 -27.43
N ASN A 397 21.71 -12.13 -27.56
CA ASN A 397 22.77 -13.09 -27.25
C ASN A 397 22.84 -13.43 -25.76
N LYS A 398 22.63 -12.45 -24.87
CA LYS A 398 22.60 -12.66 -23.41
C LYS A 398 21.51 -13.65 -22.99
N MET A 399 20.30 -13.56 -23.57
CA MET A 399 19.21 -14.52 -23.30
C MET A 399 19.58 -15.96 -23.64
N PHE A 400 20.35 -16.18 -24.72
CA PHE A 400 20.81 -17.53 -25.09
C PHE A 400 21.98 -18.01 -24.21
N GLU A 401 22.89 -17.12 -23.80
CA GLU A 401 23.97 -17.48 -22.86
C GLU A 401 23.42 -17.91 -21.50
N GLU A 402 22.42 -17.21 -20.98
CA GLU A 402 21.75 -17.58 -19.73
C GLU A 402 21.07 -18.96 -19.84
N ARG A 403 20.49 -19.28 -21.01
CA ARG A 403 19.94 -20.61 -21.30
C ARG A 403 21.02 -21.69 -21.32
N GLU A 404 22.14 -21.46 -22.01
CA GLU A 404 23.24 -22.43 -22.07
C GLU A 404 23.84 -22.70 -20.69
N ARG A 405 24.02 -21.66 -19.88
CA ARG A 405 24.44 -21.81 -18.47
C ARG A 405 23.43 -22.63 -17.66
N ALA A 406 22.13 -22.33 -17.79
CA ALA A 406 21.08 -23.07 -17.09
C ALA A 406 21.01 -24.56 -17.52
N LEU A 407 21.26 -24.87 -18.79
CA LEU A 407 21.34 -26.25 -19.30
C LEU A 407 22.57 -26.98 -18.76
N GLN A 408 23.73 -26.33 -18.73
CA GLN A 408 24.96 -26.90 -18.15
C GLN A 408 24.81 -27.17 -16.65
N ASP A 409 24.16 -26.27 -15.91
CA ASP A 409 23.85 -26.44 -14.49
C ASP A 409 22.83 -27.56 -14.23
N ALA A 410 21.88 -27.79 -15.14
CA ALA A 410 20.94 -28.88 -15.06
C ALA A 410 21.60 -30.25 -15.33
N ASP A 411 22.51 -30.30 -16.31
CA ASP A 411 23.25 -31.52 -16.66
C ASP A 411 24.31 -31.89 -15.60
N SER A 412 24.96 -30.90 -14.98
CA SER A 412 25.87 -31.13 -13.85
C SER A 412 25.15 -31.68 -12.62
N LYS A 413 23.92 -31.19 -12.34
CA LYS A 413 23.05 -31.74 -11.28
C LYS A 413 22.54 -33.15 -11.59
N LYS A 414 22.29 -33.48 -12.87
CA LYS A 414 21.92 -34.84 -13.29
C LYS A 414 23.09 -35.83 -13.11
N LYS A 415 24.33 -35.42 -13.42
CA LYS A 415 25.53 -36.26 -13.22
C LYS A 415 25.83 -36.54 -11.74
N ASN A 416 25.43 -35.67 -10.82
CA ASN A 416 25.65 -35.83 -9.38
C ASN A 416 24.55 -36.61 -8.63
N ARG A 417 23.49 -37.05 -9.30
CA ARG A 417 22.49 -37.93 -8.68
C ARG A 417 23.02 -39.37 -8.65
N LYS A 418 23.52 -39.81 -7.48
CA LYS A 418 23.77 -41.24 -7.24
C LYS A 418 22.47 -42.02 -7.48
N PRO A 419 22.51 -43.18 -8.16
CA PRO A 419 21.32 -43.99 -8.36
C PRO A 419 20.74 -44.40 -7.00
N PRO A 420 19.40 -44.50 -6.87
CA PRO A 420 18.77 -44.94 -5.64
C PRO A 420 19.29 -46.35 -5.32
N LYS A 421 19.79 -46.56 -4.10
CA LYS A 421 20.11 -47.91 -3.61
C LYS A 421 18.81 -48.71 -3.63
N MET A 422 18.75 -49.72 -4.49
CA MET A 422 17.72 -50.74 -4.45
C MET A 422 17.88 -51.47 -3.11
N LEU A 423 16.83 -51.46 -2.28
CA LEU A 423 16.75 -52.30 -1.09
C LEU A 423 16.53 -53.74 -1.57
N GLY A 424 17.49 -54.62 -1.29
CA GLY A 424 17.34 -56.06 -1.45
C GLY A 424 18.46 -56.70 -2.28
N GLU A 425 19.60 -56.93 -1.63
CA GLU A 425 20.45 -58.13 -1.75
C GLU A 425 21.33 -58.23 -0.50
#